data_AF-A0A024FFQ9-F1
#
_entry.id   AF-A0A024FFQ9-F1
#
_cell.length_a   1.000
_cell.length_b   1.000
_cell.length_c   1.000
_cell.angle_alpha   90.00
_cell.angle_beta   90.00
_cell.angle_gamma   90.00
#
_symmetry.space_group_name_H-M   'P 1'
#
loop_
_entity.id
_entity.type
_entity.pdbx_description
1 polymer ?
#
loop_
_entity_poly.entity_id
_entity_poly.type
_entity_poly.pdbx_seq_one_letter_code
_entity_poly.pdbx_strand_id
1 'polypeptide(L)'
;MYPEMENTCRYAARYSGRLSLLIFLFAFYLYAFSYAKPLQENIQLQNVIKLFAVLYVIHFGFLATNVYVNAIEMVPIKLLGGFLAYVMIVVAPFKLHKLNFTKQLVYFYYVSLVMILTYVARVKGDFEGVEPFWFHYLSLGTLIFCCILFGWKLYTSKKRKGFL
;
A
#
# COMPACT_ATOMS: atom_id res chain seq x y z
N MET A 1 5.49 -32.55 2.18
CA MET A 1 5.36 -31.28 2.93
C MET A 1 4.06 -31.31 3.72
N TYR A 2 3.99 -30.64 4.87
CA TYR A 2 2.79 -30.61 5.72
C TYR A 2 1.74 -29.67 5.13
N PRO A 3 0.60 -30.16 4.59
CA PRO A 3 -0.39 -29.32 3.88
C PRO A 3 -0.98 -28.20 4.74
N GLU A 4 -1.00 -28.39 6.05
CA GLU A 4 -1.43 -27.41 7.04
C GLU A 4 -0.50 -26.18 7.10
N MET A 5 0.80 -26.39 6.90
CA MET A 5 1.80 -25.33 6.92
C MET A 5 1.72 -24.45 5.67
N GLU A 6 1.52 -25.06 4.50
CA GLU A 6 1.30 -24.37 3.22
C GLU A 6 0.09 -23.44 3.29
N ASN A 7 -1.05 -23.97 3.74
CA ASN A 7 -2.29 -23.21 3.90
C ASN A 7 -2.15 -22.08 4.91
N THR A 8 -1.55 -22.35 6.07
CA THR A 8 -1.31 -21.35 7.11
C THR A 8 -0.48 -20.18 6.57
N CYS A 9 0.63 -20.45 5.89
CA CYS A 9 1.48 -19.41 5.31
C CYS A 9 0.73 -18.58 4.25
N ARG A 10 -0.05 -19.25 3.39
CA ARG A 10 -0.86 -18.62 2.34
C ARG A 10 -1.91 -17.69 2.92
N TYR A 11 -2.64 -18.12 3.95
CA TYR A 11 -3.61 -17.28 4.61
C TYR A 11 -2.96 -16.14 5.39
N ALA A 12 -1.88 -16.40 6.12
CA ALA A 12 -1.15 -15.37 6.86
C ALA A 12 -0.67 -14.25 5.93
N ALA A 13 -0.04 -14.59 4.79
CA ALA A 13 0.37 -13.61 3.79
C ALA A 13 -0.82 -12.85 3.20
N ARG A 14 -1.92 -13.55 2.89
CA ARG A 14 -3.13 -12.93 2.32
C ARG A 14 -3.78 -11.93 3.28
N TYR A 15 -4.08 -12.33 4.51
CA TYR A 15 -4.82 -11.50 5.46
C TYR A 15 -3.96 -10.36 6.02
N SER A 16 -2.67 -10.58 6.28
CA SER A 16 -1.74 -9.50 6.68
C SER A 16 -1.59 -8.44 5.59
N GLY A 17 -1.58 -8.83 4.31
CA GLY A 17 -1.55 -7.89 3.19
C GLY A 17 -2.83 -7.06 3.07
N ARG A 18 -3.99 -7.69 3.32
CA ARG A 18 -5.30 -6.98 3.33
C ARG A 18 -5.39 -6.00 4.50
N LEU A 19 -4.96 -6.39 5.70
CA LEU A 19 -4.91 -5.50 6.85
C LEU A 19 -4.01 -4.30 6.56
N SER A 20 -2.82 -4.54 5.99
CA SER A 20 -1.89 -3.46 5.62
C SER A 20 -2.50 -2.49 4.61
N LEU A 21 -3.27 -2.98 3.63
CA LEU A 21 -4.03 -2.13 2.70
C LEU A 21 -5.01 -1.21 3.45
N LEU A 22 -5.78 -1.75 4.41
CA LEU A 22 -6.75 -0.95 5.16
C LEU A 22 -6.07 0.18 5.94
N ILE A 23 -4.96 -0.12 6.61
CA ILE A 23 -4.20 0.89 7.36
C ILE A 23 -3.57 1.91 6.40
N PHE A 24 -3.07 1.48 5.24
CA PHE A 24 -2.58 2.41 4.21
C PHE A 24 -3.67 3.35 3.68
N LEU A 25 -4.85 2.82 3.35
CA LEU A 25 -5.99 3.62 2.90
C LEU A 25 -6.40 4.64 3.97
N PHE A 26 -6.39 4.24 5.24
CA PHE A 26 -6.65 5.16 6.34
C PHE A 26 -5.57 6.25 6.47
N ALA A 27 -4.29 5.90 6.33
CA ALA A 27 -3.19 6.87 6.31
C ALA A 27 -3.35 7.87 5.15
N PHE A 28 -3.68 7.36 3.96
CA PHE A 28 -3.85 8.17 2.77
C PHE A 28 -5.07 9.09 2.90
N TYR A 29 -6.19 8.59 3.45
CA TYR A 29 -7.35 9.38 3.81
C TYR A 29 -6.97 10.52 4.77
N LEU A 30 -6.29 10.23 5.87
CA LEU A 30 -5.88 11.27 6.83
C LEU A 30 -4.97 12.32 6.18
N TYR A 31 -4.03 11.91 5.33
CA TYR A 31 -3.18 12.83 4.57
C TYR A 31 -4.00 13.73 3.63
N ALA A 32 -4.92 13.14 2.87
CA ALA A 32 -5.79 13.84 1.94
C ALA A 32 -6.72 14.83 2.65
N PHE A 33 -7.30 14.43 3.77
CA PHE A 33 -8.25 15.25 4.51
C PHE A 33 -7.59 16.37 5.29
N SER A 34 -6.37 16.15 5.78
CA SER A 34 -5.60 17.15 6.53
C SER A 34 -4.93 18.20 5.65
N TYR A 35 -4.93 18.07 4.32
CA TYR A 35 -4.35 19.09 3.44
C TYR A 35 -4.99 20.47 3.70
N ALA A 36 -4.23 21.56 3.87
CA ALA A 36 -2.79 21.75 3.60
C ALA A 36 -1.87 21.68 4.84
N LYS A 37 -2.30 21.04 5.93
CA LYS A 37 -1.50 20.90 7.15
C LYS A 37 -0.19 20.14 6.87
N PRO A 38 0.98 20.64 7.31
CA PRO A 38 2.24 19.92 7.20
C PRO A 38 2.18 18.55 7.89
N LEU A 39 2.73 17.51 7.26
CA LEU A 39 2.74 16.16 7.83
C LEU A 39 3.46 16.10 9.19
N GLN A 40 4.50 16.92 9.37
CA GLN A 40 5.25 17.05 10.62
C GLN A 40 4.38 17.48 11.81
N GLU A 41 3.29 18.22 11.58
CA GLU A 41 2.36 18.67 12.61
C GLU A 41 1.18 17.70 12.81
N ASN A 42 1.08 16.67 11.98
CA ASN A 42 0.00 15.68 12.02
C ASN A 42 0.46 14.40 12.73
N ILE A 43 0.46 14.43 14.07
CA ILE A 43 0.90 13.32 14.93
C ILE A 43 0.08 12.05 14.66
N GLN A 44 -1.24 12.19 14.47
CA GLN A 44 -2.12 11.06 14.17
C GLN A 44 -1.68 10.36 12.87
N LEU A 45 -1.49 11.12 11.78
CA LEU A 45 -1.02 10.55 10.52
C LEU A 45 0.35 9.89 10.66
N GLN A 46 1.29 10.50 11.39
CA GLN A 46 2.61 9.91 11.63
C GLN A 46 2.52 8.58 12.37
N ASN A 47 1.62 8.47 13.36
CA ASN A 47 1.39 7.22 14.10
C ASN A 47 0.77 6.14 13.21
N VAL A 48 -0.17 6.50 12.33
CA VAL A 48 -0.76 5.55 11.37
C VAL A 48 0.30 5.10 10.34
N ILE A 49 1.18 5.99 9.87
CA ILE A 49 2.28 5.64 8.96
C ILE A 49 3.29 4.70 9.65
N LYS A 50 3.61 4.93 10.94
CA LYS A 50 4.41 4.01 11.76
C LYS A 50 3.75 2.64 11.87
N LEU A 51 2.47 2.59 12.21
CA LEU A 51 1.70 1.35 12.31
C LEU A 51 1.70 0.60 10.98
N PHE A 52 1.43 1.30 9.88
CA PHE A 52 1.47 0.74 8.55
C PHE A 52 2.83 0.11 8.23
N ALA A 53 3.93 0.83 8.50
CA ALA A 53 5.27 0.33 8.24
C ALA A 53 5.58 -0.96 9.02
N VAL A 54 5.24 -1.00 10.32
CA VAL A 54 5.42 -2.20 11.15
C VAL A 54 4.61 -3.38 10.62
N LEU A 55 3.33 -3.18 10.32
CA LEU A 55 2.47 -4.22 9.77
C LEU A 55 2.97 -4.71 8.41
N TYR A 56 3.51 -3.82 7.59
CA TYR A 56 4.04 -4.18 6.27
C TYR A 56 5.33 -4.99 6.37
N VAL A 57 6.19 -4.73 7.35
CA VAL A 57 7.36 -5.58 7.65
C VAL A 57 6.93 -6.97 8.11
N ILE A 58 5.92 -7.07 8.98
CA ILE A 58 5.36 -8.36 9.40
C ILE A 58 4.76 -9.10 8.19
N HIS A 59 4.01 -8.39 7.35
CA HIS A 59 3.47 -8.93 6.10
C HIS A 59 4.57 -9.46 5.17
N PHE A 60 5.69 -8.75 5.04
CA PHE A 60 6.85 -9.22 4.27
C PHE A 60 7.35 -10.58 4.77
N GLY A 61 7.46 -10.75 6.10
CA GLY A 61 7.85 -12.03 6.69
C GLY A 61 6.91 -13.17 6.30
N PHE A 62 5.59 -12.94 6.39
CA PHE A 62 4.60 -13.94 5.94
C PHE A 62 4.67 -14.20 4.43
N LEU A 63 4.87 -13.15 3.62
CA LEU A 63 4.97 -13.28 2.17
C LEU A 63 6.22 -14.07 1.76
N ALA A 64 7.39 -13.75 2.33
CA ALA A 64 8.64 -14.45 2.06
C ALA A 64 8.56 -15.92 2.47
N THR A 65 7.99 -16.19 3.66
CA THR A 65 7.76 -17.57 4.12
C THR A 65 6.82 -18.31 3.19
N ASN A 66 5.74 -17.66 2.73
CA ASN A 66 4.79 -18.26 1.79
C ASN A 66 5.42 -18.58 0.43
N VAL A 67 6.28 -17.68 -0.10
CA VAL A 67 7.03 -17.91 -1.35
C VAL A 67 7.97 -19.11 -1.19
N TYR A 68 8.69 -19.20 -0.07
CA TYR A 68 9.60 -20.31 0.21
C TYR A 68 8.87 -21.65 0.36
N VAL A 69 7.80 -21.69 1.18
CA VAL A 69 7.07 -22.94 1.48
C VAL A 69 6.26 -23.44 0.29
N ASN A 70 5.63 -22.55 -0.49
CA ASN A 70 4.78 -22.94 -1.63
C ASN A 70 5.53 -22.89 -2.97
N ALA A 71 6.85 -22.73 -2.97
CA ALA A 71 7.69 -22.68 -4.17
C ALA A 71 7.18 -21.73 -5.28
N ILE A 72 6.64 -20.56 -4.88
CA ILE A 72 6.01 -19.61 -5.81
C ILE A 72 7.07 -19.03 -6.74
N GLU A 73 6.82 -19.06 -8.05
CA GLU A 73 7.72 -18.48 -9.04
C GLU A 73 7.90 -16.97 -8.83
N MET A 74 9.17 -16.56 -8.76
CA MET A 74 9.56 -15.16 -8.55
C MET A 74 9.71 -14.43 -9.88
N VAL A 75 8.76 -13.55 -10.20
CA VAL A 75 8.83 -12.69 -11.40
C VAL A 75 9.67 -11.43 -11.11
N PRO A 76 10.87 -11.27 -11.71
CA PRO A 76 11.82 -10.22 -11.32
C PRO A 76 11.29 -8.78 -11.47
N ILE A 77 10.51 -8.51 -12.52
CA ILE A 77 9.95 -7.16 -12.72
C ILE A 77 8.90 -6.79 -11.66
N LYS A 78 8.10 -7.77 -11.21
CA LYS A 78 7.12 -7.59 -10.13
C LYS A 78 7.86 -7.37 -8.79
N LEU A 79 8.99 -8.06 -8.60
CA LEU A 79 9.85 -7.92 -7.43
C LEU A 79 10.50 -6.53 -7.32
N LEU A 80 11.00 -5.95 -8.41
CA LEU A 80 11.67 -4.64 -8.37
C LEU A 80 10.73 -3.51 -7.92
N GLY A 81 9.51 -3.46 -8.47
CA GLY A 81 8.50 -2.48 -8.05
C GLY A 81 8.04 -2.68 -6.60
N GLY A 82 7.82 -3.94 -6.20
CA GLY A 82 7.50 -4.30 -4.83
C GLY A 82 8.62 -3.93 -3.84
N PHE A 83 9.86 -4.20 -4.19
CA PHE A 83 11.04 -3.91 -3.37
C PHE A 83 11.18 -2.41 -3.10
N LEU A 84 11.06 -1.57 -4.13
CA LEU A 84 11.11 -0.13 -3.94
C LEU A 84 9.95 0.37 -3.05
N ALA A 85 8.74 -0.17 -3.20
CA ALA A 85 7.63 0.14 -2.30
C ALA A 85 7.94 -0.25 -0.85
N TYR A 86 8.50 -1.44 -0.62
CA TYR A 86 8.95 -1.87 0.71
C TYR A 86 9.94 -0.89 1.33
N VAL A 87 10.98 -0.49 0.59
CA VAL A 87 11.97 0.49 1.06
C VAL A 87 11.29 1.81 1.42
N MET A 88 10.41 2.31 0.56
CA MET A 88 9.69 3.56 0.80
C MET A 88 8.82 3.49 2.07
N ILE A 89 8.11 2.38 2.27
CA ILE A 89 7.23 2.16 3.42
C ILE A 89 8.02 2.08 4.72
N VAL A 90 9.13 1.33 4.74
CA VAL A 90 9.99 1.19 5.93
C VAL A 90 10.66 2.51 6.30
N VAL A 91 11.06 3.32 5.32
CA VAL A 91 11.72 4.61 5.56
C VAL A 91 10.72 5.72 5.93
N ALA A 92 9.45 5.59 5.54
CA ALA A 92 8.44 6.64 5.70
C ALA A 92 8.29 7.19 7.13
N PRO A 93 8.21 6.36 8.19
CA PRO A 93 8.13 6.84 9.58
C PRO A 93 9.23 7.83 9.97
N PHE A 94 10.42 7.67 9.40
CA PHE A 94 11.62 8.42 9.79
C PHE A 94 11.84 9.68 8.95
N LYS A 95 11.49 9.63 7.65
CA LYS A 95 11.85 10.68 6.69
C LYS A 95 10.65 11.39 6.05
N LEU A 96 9.50 10.75 5.91
CA LEU A 96 8.39 11.29 5.10
C LEU A 96 7.89 12.66 5.61
N HIS A 97 7.86 12.85 6.93
CA HIS A 97 7.45 14.12 7.56
C HIS A 97 8.39 15.28 7.28
N LYS A 98 9.66 15.01 6.93
CA LYS A 98 10.68 16.02 6.59
C LYS A 98 10.70 16.37 5.10
N LEU A 99 9.99 15.61 4.27
CA LEU A 99 9.96 15.83 2.83
C LEU A 99 8.99 16.96 2.47
N ASN A 100 9.23 17.60 1.33
CA ASN A 100 8.26 18.54 0.79
C ASN A 100 6.98 17.84 0.31
N PHE A 101 5.93 18.62 0.11
CA PHE A 101 4.62 18.13 -0.31
C PHE A 101 4.68 17.25 -1.57
N THR A 102 5.44 17.64 -2.60
CA THR A 102 5.55 16.87 -3.85
C THR A 102 6.13 15.48 -3.62
N LYS A 103 7.19 15.35 -2.81
CA LYS A 103 7.78 14.04 -2.48
C LYS A 103 6.86 13.19 -1.61
N GLN A 104 6.11 13.81 -0.70
CA GLN A 104 5.06 13.11 0.06
C GLN A 104 3.95 12.60 -0.88
N LEU A 105 3.59 13.38 -1.90
CA LEU A 105 2.64 12.98 -2.94
C LEU A 105 3.15 11.77 -3.72
N VAL A 106 4.41 11.83 -4.18
CA VAL A 106 5.06 10.71 -4.88
C VAL A 106 5.02 9.45 -4.02
N TYR A 107 5.25 9.55 -2.71
CA TYR A 107 5.14 8.41 -1.80
C TYR A 107 3.74 7.76 -1.85
N PHE A 108 2.67 8.53 -1.60
CA PHE A 108 1.32 7.96 -1.55
C PHE A 108 0.86 7.39 -2.89
N TYR A 109 1.14 8.08 -4.00
CA TYR A 109 0.75 7.59 -5.33
C TYR A 109 1.59 6.41 -5.80
N TYR A 110 2.89 6.37 -5.49
CA TYR A 110 3.73 5.22 -5.83
C TYR A 110 3.30 3.96 -5.08
N VAL A 111 3.09 4.06 -3.76
CA VAL A 111 2.60 2.93 -2.96
C VAL A 111 1.22 2.48 -3.45
N SER A 112 0.32 3.42 -3.76
CA SER A 112 -0.99 3.11 -4.34
C SER A 112 -0.88 2.38 -5.68
N LEU A 113 0.01 2.83 -6.57
CA LEU A 113 0.26 2.19 -7.86
C LEU A 113 0.72 0.74 -7.69
N VAL A 114 1.68 0.48 -6.81
CA VAL A 114 2.17 -0.88 -6.55
C VAL A 114 1.06 -1.76 -5.97
N MET A 115 0.23 -1.24 -5.07
CA MET A 115 -0.93 -1.97 -4.56
C MET A 115 -1.96 -2.25 -5.66
N ILE A 116 -2.27 -1.27 -6.52
CA ILE A 116 -3.17 -1.43 -7.68
C ILE A 116 -2.67 -2.54 -8.60
N LEU A 117 -1.39 -2.49 -9.01
CA LEU A 117 -0.79 -3.51 -9.87
C LEU A 117 -0.83 -4.90 -9.22
N THR A 118 -0.61 -4.98 -7.91
CA THR A 118 -0.75 -6.22 -7.14
C THR A 118 -2.18 -6.78 -7.22
N TYR A 119 -3.20 -5.93 -7.05
CA TYR A 119 -4.59 -6.38 -7.13
C TYR A 119 -5.03 -6.68 -8.57
N VAL A 120 -4.52 -5.97 -9.58
CA VAL A 120 -4.74 -6.32 -11.00
C VAL A 120 -4.21 -7.71 -11.29
N ALA A 121 -2.98 -8.02 -10.86
CA ALA A 121 -2.41 -9.36 -11.02
C ALA A 121 -3.25 -10.43 -10.29
N ARG A 122 -3.80 -10.13 -9.10
CA ARG A 122 -4.72 -11.05 -8.39
C ARG A 122 -6.05 -11.26 -9.10
N VAL A 123 -6.58 -10.23 -9.77
CA VAL A 123 -7.82 -10.34 -10.57
C VAL A 123 -7.57 -11.16 -11.84
N LYS A 124 -6.40 -11.02 -12.47
CA LYS A 124 -6.01 -11.77 -13.67
C LYS A 124 -5.71 -13.25 -13.42
N GLY A 125 -5.57 -13.66 -12.15
CA GLY A 125 -5.16 -15.02 -11.81
C GLY A 125 -3.66 -15.26 -11.95
N ASP A 126 -2.85 -14.20 -12.04
CA ASP A 126 -1.38 -14.30 -12.14
C ASP A 126 -0.70 -14.87 -10.88
N PHE A 127 -1.47 -15.17 -9.83
CA PHE A 127 -0.95 -15.75 -8.59
C PHE A 127 -1.51 -17.18 -8.42
N GLU A 128 -0.60 -18.15 -8.33
CA GLU A 128 -0.94 -19.55 -8.11
C GLU A 128 -1.76 -19.75 -6.83
N GLY A 129 -2.81 -20.58 -6.91
CA GLY A 129 -3.68 -20.91 -5.77
C GLY A 129 -4.62 -19.78 -5.32
N VAL A 130 -4.91 -18.81 -6.20
CA VAL A 130 -5.83 -17.71 -5.90
C VAL A 130 -6.88 -17.56 -6.99
N GLU A 131 -8.09 -18.08 -6.76
CA GLU A 131 -9.24 -17.70 -7.58
C GLU A 131 -9.60 -16.23 -7.35
N PRO A 132 -10.09 -15.52 -8.39
CA PRO A 132 -10.61 -14.17 -8.27
C PRO A 132 -11.71 -14.11 -7.19
N PHE A 133 -11.52 -13.25 -6.19
CA PHE A 133 -12.44 -13.07 -5.07
C PHE A 133 -12.98 -11.63 -5.08
N TRP A 134 -14.25 -11.41 -4.71
CA TRP A 134 -14.91 -10.10 -4.77
C TRP A 134 -14.11 -8.99 -4.07
N PHE A 135 -13.39 -9.32 -2.98
CA PHE A 135 -12.56 -8.38 -2.25
C PHE A 135 -11.42 -7.79 -3.10
N HIS A 136 -10.93 -8.52 -4.12
CA HIS A 136 -9.91 -8.00 -5.02
C HIS A 136 -10.44 -6.81 -5.84
N TYR A 137 -11.67 -6.94 -6.35
CA TYR A 137 -12.36 -5.87 -7.07
C TYR A 137 -12.71 -4.70 -6.17
N LEU A 138 -13.21 -4.97 -4.95
CA LEU A 138 -13.48 -3.92 -3.97
C LEU A 138 -12.20 -3.13 -3.65
N SER A 139 -11.10 -3.82 -3.33
CA SER A 139 -9.82 -3.20 -2.98
C SER A 139 -9.29 -2.33 -4.12
N LEU A 140 -9.35 -2.83 -5.35
CA LEU A 140 -8.94 -2.10 -6.54
C LEU A 140 -9.79 -0.85 -6.76
N GLY A 141 -11.12 -0.99 -6.69
CA GLY A 141 -12.06 0.12 -6.82
C GLY A 141 -11.84 1.19 -5.77
N THR A 142 -11.67 0.81 -4.50
CA THR A 142 -11.38 1.75 -3.40
C THR A 142 -10.06 2.49 -3.61
N LEU A 143 -8.97 1.80 -3.99
CA LEU A 143 -7.67 2.43 -4.26
C LEU A 143 -7.76 3.48 -5.37
N ILE A 144 -8.37 3.12 -6.50
CA ILE A 144 -8.56 4.03 -7.64
C ILE A 144 -9.42 5.22 -7.23
N PHE A 145 -10.54 4.97 -6.56
CA PHE A 145 -11.44 6.01 -6.08
C PHE A 145 -10.74 6.99 -5.12
N CYS A 146 -9.98 6.49 -4.13
CA CYS A 146 -9.21 7.34 -3.22
C CYS A 146 -8.17 8.19 -3.97
N CYS A 147 -7.46 7.61 -4.94
CA CYS A 147 -6.48 8.35 -5.76
C CYS A 147 -7.13 9.49 -6.55
N ILE A 148 -8.29 9.24 -7.16
CA ILE A 148 -9.06 10.23 -7.93
C ILE A 148 -9.59 11.33 -7.01
N LEU A 149 -10.25 10.97 -5.90
CA LEU A 149 -10.81 11.94 -4.96
C LEU A 149 -9.73 12.87 -4.41
N PHE A 150 -8.58 12.32 -4.03
CA PHE A 150 -7.49 13.15 -3.51
C PHE A 150 -6.89 14.04 -4.60
N GLY A 151 -6.67 13.50 -5.81
CA GLY A 151 -6.20 14.28 -6.95
C GLY A 151 -7.13 15.46 -7.26
N TRP A 152 -8.44 15.22 -7.24
CA TRP A 152 -9.45 16.26 -7.44
C TRP A 152 -9.47 17.29 -6.31
N LYS A 153 -9.35 16.86 -5.05
CA LYS A 153 -9.25 17.78 -3.89
C LYS A 153 -8.02 18.69 -3.99
N LEU A 154 -6.88 18.17 -4.42
CA LEU A 154 -5.67 18.98 -4.61
C LEU A 154 -5.82 19.99 -5.75
N TYR A 155 -6.38 19.55 -6.89
CA TYR A 155 -6.64 20.41 -8.03
C TYR A 155 -7.56 21.59 -7.66
N THR A 156 -8.67 21.30 -6.99
CA THR A 156 -9.64 22.32 -6.54
C THR A 156 -9.06 23.25 -5.47
N SER A 157 -8.25 22.72 -4.55
CA SER A 157 -7.60 23.53 -3.50
C SER A 157 -6.54 24.48 -4.05
N LYS A 158 -5.83 24.10 -5.13
CA LYS A 158 -4.92 25.01 -5.85
C LYS A 158 -5.69 26.12 -6.56
N LYS A 159 -6.79 25.79 -7.25
CA LYS A 159 -7.65 26.77 -7.94
C LYS A 159 -8.21 27.84 -6.98
N ARG A 160 -8.60 27.44 -5.76
CA ARG A 160 -9.14 28.36 -4.73
C ARG A 160 -8.09 29.32 -4.14
N LYS A 161 -6.79 28.99 -4.22
CA LYS A 161 -5.69 29.80 -3.66
C LYS A 161 -5.04 30.76 -4.68
N GLY A 162 -5.58 30.91 -5.90
CA GLY A 162 -5.14 31.95 -6.84
C GLY A 162 -3.68 31.86 -7.28
N PHE A 163 -3.14 30.65 -7.49
CA PHE A 163 -1.80 30.44 -8.07
C PHE A 163 -1.88 30.23 -9.60
N LEU A 164 -2.58 31.13 -10.29
CA LEU A 164 -2.53 31.33 -11.73
C LEU A 164 -2.42 32.83 -12.00
#